data_AF-A0A7W1MWQ1-F1
#
_entry.id   AF-A0A7W1MWQ1-F1
#
_cell.length_a   1.000
_cell.length_b   1.000
_cell.length_c   1.000
_cell.angle_alpha   90.00
_cell.angle_beta   90.00
_cell.angle_gamma   90.00
#
_symmetry.space_group_name_H-M   'P 1'
#
loop_
_entity.id
_entity.type
_entity.pdbx_description
1 polymer ?
#
loop_
_entity_poly.entity_id
_entity_poly.type
_entity_poly.pdbx_seq_one_letter_code
_entity_poly.pdbx_strand_id
1 'polypeptide(L)'
;MPSIERRQQLFEDIVRLRRAEHASPDLRDIVTVRSHLERELGGSVSRSLAARLIGVSHTGLQKWIDAGDVPVVFTPSGKQEVPIAALVDLYEATSSARDSGQRRLHVMEPSIVEGRTRAEALDPKKLVSPADDDSADPHDRAERRSRAYHAAVARRLRRETVRTAIHQLWRWSEEGNIDPRYAEEWEALLGRPLPEIKRVLAEDSQRARDLRQSSPFAGALSERERRKILDEVR
;
A
#
# COMPACT_ATOMS: atom_id res chain seq x y z
N MET A 1 -8.85 -25.00 9.22
CA MET A 1 -9.27 -23.80 8.46
C MET A 1 -10.46 -23.19 9.18
N PRO A 2 -10.40 -21.91 9.60
CA PRO A 2 -11.52 -21.26 10.26
C PRO A 2 -12.78 -21.28 9.37
N SER A 3 -13.95 -21.40 9.97
CA SER A 3 -15.23 -21.36 9.24
C SER A 3 -15.38 -20.03 8.49
N ILE A 4 -16.23 -20.01 7.47
CA ILE A 4 -16.52 -18.76 6.72
C ILE A 4 -16.99 -17.66 7.67
N GLU A 5 -17.87 -18.00 8.62
CA GLU A 5 -18.36 -17.08 9.65
C GLU A 5 -17.23 -16.54 10.54
N ARG A 6 -16.32 -17.40 11.00
CA ARG A 6 -15.16 -16.96 11.80
C ARG A 6 -14.26 -16.01 11.00
N ARG A 7 -14.03 -16.29 9.71
CA ARG A 7 -13.26 -15.40 8.82
C ARG A 7 -13.94 -14.05 8.61
N GLN A 8 -15.27 -14.02 8.53
CA GLN A 8 -16.03 -12.77 8.46
C GLN A 8 -15.90 -11.97 9.75
N GLN A 9 -16.08 -12.61 10.91
CA GLN A 9 -15.92 -11.94 12.20
C GLN A 9 -14.52 -11.34 12.36
N LEU A 10 -13.47 -12.10 12.03
CA LEU A 10 -12.09 -11.62 12.08
C LEU A 10 -11.88 -10.38 11.19
N PHE A 11 -12.45 -10.39 9.99
CA PHE A 11 -12.36 -9.25 9.09
C PHE A 11 -13.07 -8.02 9.66
N GLU A 12 -14.26 -8.18 10.24
CA GLU A 12 -14.97 -7.08 10.89
C GLU A 12 -14.19 -6.50 12.08
N ASP A 13 -13.56 -7.36 12.89
CA ASP A 13 -12.73 -6.93 14.02
C ASP A 13 -11.50 -6.15 13.54
N ILE A 14 -10.85 -6.60 12.46
CA ILE A 14 -9.74 -5.88 11.79
C ILE A 14 -10.19 -4.49 11.34
N VAL A 15 -11.35 -4.37 10.70
CA VAL A 15 -11.91 -3.08 10.26
C VAL A 15 -12.19 -2.17 11.47
N ARG A 16 -12.75 -2.70 12.57
CA ARG A 16 -13.02 -1.92 13.79
C ARG A 16 -11.73 -1.38 14.40
N LEU A 17 -10.69 -2.22 14.50
CA LEU A 17 -9.38 -1.81 15.00
C LEU A 17 -8.74 -0.73 14.12
N ARG A 18 -8.87 -0.85 12.81
CA ARG A 18 -8.35 0.17 11.87
C ARG A 18 -9.04 1.52 12.00
N ARG A 19 -10.35 1.55 12.28
CA ARG A 19 -11.06 2.79 12.60
C ARG A 19 -10.58 3.38 13.93
N ALA A 20 -10.34 2.53 14.94
CA ALA A 20 -9.79 2.96 16.22
C ALA A 20 -8.36 3.52 16.07
N GLU A 21 -7.53 2.90 15.23
CA GLU A 21 -6.20 3.38 14.84
C GLU A 21 -6.26 4.75 14.17
N HIS A 22 -7.24 5.01 13.31
CA HIS A 22 -7.45 6.36 12.73
C HIS A 22 -7.79 7.42 13.78
N ALA A 23 -8.55 7.06 14.82
CA ALA A 23 -8.89 7.96 15.92
C ALA A 23 -7.71 8.20 16.87
N SER A 24 -6.85 7.20 17.04
CA SER A 24 -5.70 7.21 17.95
C SER A 24 -4.43 6.63 17.27
N PRO A 25 -3.79 7.40 16.38
CA PRO A 25 -2.75 6.89 15.48
C PRO A 25 -1.42 6.52 16.16
N ASP A 26 -1.20 7.00 17.38
CA ASP A 26 0.07 6.83 18.11
C ASP A 26 0.07 5.57 19.00
N LEU A 27 -0.98 4.75 18.97
CA LEU A 27 -1.11 3.54 19.78
C LEU A 27 -0.62 2.29 19.04
N ARG A 28 0.66 1.96 19.24
CA ARG A 28 1.32 0.78 18.65
C ARG A 28 0.59 -0.54 18.94
N ASP A 29 0.00 -0.69 20.12
CA ASP A 29 -0.72 -1.91 20.51
C ASP A 29 -1.89 -2.23 19.58
N ILE A 30 -2.60 -1.22 19.07
CA ILE A 30 -3.71 -1.42 18.12
C ILE A 30 -3.16 -2.04 16.82
N VAL A 31 -2.03 -1.54 16.34
CA VAL A 31 -1.36 -2.05 15.13
C VAL A 31 -0.88 -3.48 15.34
N THR A 32 -0.34 -3.79 16.52
CA THR A 32 0.11 -5.14 16.89
C THR A 32 -1.06 -6.13 16.89
N VAL A 33 -2.17 -5.79 17.54
CA VAL A 33 -3.37 -6.65 17.59
C VAL A 33 -3.96 -6.82 16.20
N ARG A 34 -4.10 -5.72 15.42
CA ARG A 34 -4.60 -5.80 14.04
C ARG A 34 -3.74 -6.72 13.18
N SER A 35 -2.41 -6.57 13.24
CA SER A 35 -1.47 -7.39 12.47
C SER A 35 -1.58 -8.87 12.85
N HIS A 36 -1.80 -9.19 14.13
CA HIS A 36 -2.05 -10.56 14.57
C HIS A 36 -3.33 -11.14 13.95
N LEU A 37 -4.44 -10.41 13.98
CA LEU A 37 -5.71 -10.86 13.37
C LEU A 37 -5.61 -11.01 11.85
N GLU A 38 -4.89 -10.14 11.16
CA GLU A 38 -4.63 -10.28 9.72
C GLU A 38 -3.87 -11.58 9.41
N ARG A 39 -2.91 -11.98 10.26
CA ARG A 39 -2.22 -13.27 10.12
C ARG A 39 -3.14 -14.46 10.40
N GLU A 40 -4.00 -14.37 11.42
CA GLU A 40 -5.01 -15.41 11.70
C GLU A 40 -5.96 -15.61 10.52
N LEU A 41 -6.31 -14.53 9.82
CA LEU A 41 -7.16 -14.57 8.63
C LEU A 41 -6.44 -15.08 7.37
N GLY A 42 -5.10 -15.15 7.40
CA GLY A 42 -4.24 -15.78 6.39
C GLY A 42 -3.45 -14.81 5.49
N GLY A 43 -3.39 -13.51 5.81
CA GLY A 43 -2.69 -12.49 5.01
C GLY A 43 -3.40 -12.10 3.69
N SER A 44 -4.03 -13.07 3.03
CA SER A 44 -4.87 -12.90 1.84
C SER A 44 -6.12 -13.77 1.91
N VAL A 45 -7.11 -13.44 1.09
CA VAL A 45 -8.36 -14.19 0.97
C VAL A 45 -8.72 -14.46 -0.49
N SER A 46 -9.50 -15.52 -0.73
CA SER A 46 -10.01 -15.82 -2.07
C SER A 46 -10.86 -14.67 -2.62
N ARG A 47 -10.89 -14.51 -3.95
CA ARG A 47 -11.75 -13.52 -4.64
C ARG A 47 -13.23 -13.65 -4.25
N SER A 48 -13.72 -14.88 -4.04
CA SER A 48 -15.10 -15.12 -3.63
C SER A 48 -15.39 -14.62 -2.22
N LEU A 49 -14.48 -14.84 -1.27
CA LEU A 49 -14.61 -14.33 0.08
C LEU A 49 -14.44 -12.81 0.11
N ALA A 50 -13.47 -12.26 -0.62
CA ALA A 50 -13.28 -10.82 -0.76
C ALA A 50 -14.55 -10.11 -1.24
N ALA A 51 -15.15 -10.58 -2.34
CA ALA A 51 -16.37 -9.99 -2.90
C ALA A 51 -17.53 -10.03 -1.90
N ARG A 52 -17.66 -11.13 -1.15
CA ARG A 52 -18.67 -11.27 -0.10
C ARG A 52 -18.42 -10.29 1.06
N LEU A 53 -17.19 -10.14 1.53
CA LEU A 53 -16.82 -9.27 2.66
C LEU A 53 -17.10 -7.79 2.34
N ILE A 54 -16.76 -7.33 1.14
CA ILE A 54 -17.03 -5.95 0.72
C ILE A 54 -18.46 -5.74 0.23
N GLY A 55 -19.24 -6.80 0.01
CA GLY A 55 -20.63 -6.70 -0.43
C GLY A 55 -20.78 -6.30 -1.90
N VAL A 56 -19.92 -6.81 -2.79
CA VAL A 56 -20.01 -6.59 -4.24
C VAL A 56 -20.15 -7.92 -4.98
N SER A 57 -20.56 -7.87 -6.26
CA SER A 57 -20.61 -9.08 -7.08
C SER A 57 -19.21 -9.58 -7.43
N HIS A 58 -19.06 -10.90 -7.58
CA HIS A 58 -17.80 -11.50 -8.04
C HIS A 58 -17.31 -10.91 -9.38
N THR A 59 -18.26 -10.62 -10.29
CA THR A 59 -17.96 -9.97 -11.57
C THR A 59 -17.53 -8.52 -11.43
N GLY A 60 -18.05 -7.79 -10.43
CA GLY A 60 -17.61 -6.43 -10.11
C GLY A 60 -16.17 -6.41 -9.60
N LEU A 61 -15.87 -7.27 -8.62
CA LEU A 61 -14.51 -7.41 -8.11
C LEU A 61 -13.52 -7.81 -9.21
N GLN A 62 -13.90 -8.73 -10.09
CA GLN A 62 -13.03 -9.15 -11.19
C GLN A 62 -12.68 -7.99 -12.12
N LYS A 63 -13.66 -7.15 -12.49
CA LYS A 63 -13.40 -5.97 -13.33
C LYS A 63 -12.40 -5.01 -12.69
N TRP A 64 -12.43 -4.86 -11.37
CA TRP A 64 -11.47 -4.02 -10.65
C TRP A 64 -10.07 -4.63 -10.62
N ILE A 65 -9.97 -5.96 -10.48
CA ILE A 65 -8.70 -6.68 -10.59
C ILE A 65 -8.10 -6.51 -12.00
N ASP A 66 -8.91 -6.73 -13.05
CA ASP A 66 -8.47 -6.62 -14.45
C ASP A 66 -8.02 -5.20 -14.80
N ALA A 67 -8.69 -4.19 -14.26
CA ALA A 67 -8.31 -2.79 -14.42
C ALA A 67 -7.03 -2.42 -13.60
N GLY A 68 -6.61 -3.29 -12.67
CA GLY A 68 -5.49 -3.08 -11.77
C GLY A 68 -5.79 -2.13 -10.61
N ASP A 69 -7.07 -1.98 -10.28
CA ASP A 69 -7.57 -1.14 -9.21
C ASP A 69 -7.59 -1.89 -7.86
N VAL A 70 -7.62 -3.23 -7.90
CA VAL A 70 -7.46 -4.11 -6.73
C VAL A 70 -6.22 -4.99 -6.92
N PRO A 71 -5.24 -4.95 -6.02
CA PRO A 71 -4.06 -5.80 -6.11
C PRO A 71 -4.40 -7.26 -5.81
N VAL A 72 -3.68 -8.18 -6.44
CA VAL A 72 -3.77 -9.62 -6.19
C VAL A 72 -2.40 -10.22 -5.93
N VAL A 73 -2.37 -11.25 -5.09
CA VAL A 73 -1.21 -12.12 -4.87
C VAL A 73 -1.53 -13.51 -5.38
N PHE A 74 -0.50 -14.25 -5.79
CA PHE A 74 -0.65 -15.63 -6.21
C PHE A 74 -0.27 -16.55 -5.05
N THR A 75 -1.14 -17.50 -4.74
CA THR A 75 -0.81 -18.58 -3.81
C THR A 75 0.25 -19.51 -4.43
N PRO A 76 0.91 -20.37 -3.63
CA PRO A 76 1.78 -21.42 -4.17
C PRO A 76 1.09 -22.36 -5.16
N SER A 77 -0.25 -22.47 -5.09
CA SER A 77 -1.07 -23.22 -6.03
C SER A 77 -1.48 -22.44 -7.29
N GLY A 78 -0.98 -21.22 -7.47
CA GLY A 78 -1.26 -20.36 -8.61
C GLY A 78 -2.63 -19.67 -8.56
N LYS A 79 -3.35 -19.73 -7.45
CA LYS A 79 -4.66 -19.06 -7.32
C LYS A 79 -4.44 -17.59 -6.97
N GLN A 80 -5.22 -16.73 -7.62
CA GLN A 80 -5.26 -15.31 -7.27
C GLN A 80 -6.08 -15.09 -6.00
N GLU A 81 -5.47 -14.39 -5.04
CA GLU A 81 -6.07 -13.94 -3.80
C GLU A 81 -5.88 -12.44 -3.60
N VAL A 82 -6.76 -11.83 -2.81
CA VAL A 82 -6.72 -10.41 -2.47
C VAL A 82 -6.05 -10.27 -1.10
N PRO A 83 -4.97 -9.46 -0.97
CA PRO A 83 -4.37 -9.16 0.32
C PRO A 83 -5.37 -8.51 1.29
N ILE A 84 -5.35 -8.90 2.56
CA ILE A 84 -6.29 -8.38 3.57
C ILE A 84 -6.15 -6.86 3.71
N ALA A 85 -4.93 -6.32 3.75
CA ALA A 85 -4.70 -4.89 3.85
C ALA A 85 -5.43 -4.09 2.76
N ALA A 86 -5.30 -4.54 1.49
CA ALA A 86 -6.00 -3.94 0.36
C ALA A 86 -7.52 -4.15 0.42
N LEU A 87 -7.97 -5.29 0.94
CA LEU A 87 -9.40 -5.55 1.12
C LEU A 87 -10.02 -4.63 2.17
N VAL A 88 -9.29 -4.33 3.24
CA VAL A 88 -9.73 -3.40 4.28
C VAL A 88 -9.78 -1.96 3.73
N ASP A 89 -8.77 -1.53 2.97
CA ASP A 89 -8.80 -0.23 2.26
C ASP A 89 -10.05 -0.11 1.39
N LEU A 90 -10.31 -1.16 0.61
CA LEU A 90 -11.45 -1.25 -0.29
C LEU A 90 -12.75 -1.20 0.52
N TYR A 91 -12.88 -1.99 1.57
CA TYR A 91 -14.06 -2.01 2.43
C TYR A 91 -14.38 -0.63 3.01
N GLU A 92 -13.39 0.09 3.54
CA GLU A 92 -13.58 1.44 4.09
C GLU A 92 -14.02 2.44 3.01
N ALA A 93 -13.43 2.37 1.82
CA ALA A 93 -13.85 3.19 0.68
C ALA A 93 -15.29 2.86 0.22
N THR A 94 -15.63 1.56 0.10
CA THR A 94 -16.97 1.10 -0.30
C THR A 94 -18.03 1.55 0.74
N SER A 95 -17.71 1.49 2.03
CA SER A 95 -18.62 1.80 3.13
C SER A 95 -18.86 3.31 3.22
N SER A 96 -17.80 4.11 3.12
CA SER A 96 -17.91 5.57 3.09
C SER A 96 -18.78 6.06 1.93
N ALA A 97 -18.65 5.45 0.75
CA ALA A 97 -19.49 5.76 -0.41
C ALA A 97 -20.98 5.43 -0.15
N ARG A 98 -21.27 4.30 0.49
CA ARG A 98 -22.65 3.92 0.87
C ARG A 98 -23.27 4.90 1.86
N ASP A 99 -22.51 5.29 2.87
CA ASP A 99 -22.97 6.18 3.94
C ASP A 99 -23.20 7.61 3.42
N SER A 100 -22.45 8.04 2.40
CA SER A 100 -22.63 9.35 1.75
C SER A 100 -23.89 9.47 0.88
N GLY A 101 -24.71 8.41 0.77
CA GLY A 101 -25.93 8.42 -0.03
C GLY A 101 -25.70 8.44 -1.54
N GLN A 102 -24.46 8.32 -2.00
CA GLN A 102 -24.11 8.11 -3.42
C GLN A 102 -24.44 6.68 -3.85
N ARG A 103 -25.72 6.28 -3.73
CA ARG A 103 -26.25 5.06 -4.34
C ARG A 103 -26.24 5.22 -5.86
N ARG A 104 -25.14 4.84 -6.48
CA ARG A 104 -25.15 4.43 -7.89
C ARG A 104 -24.64 3.02 -7.97
N LEU A 105 -25.57 2.08 -8.15
CA LEU A 105 -25.28 0.78 -8.73
C LEU A 105 -24.31 1.01 -9.90
N HIS A 106 -23.13 0.39 -9.84
CA HIS A 106 -22.11 0.36 -10.90
C HIS A 106 -21.21 1.58 -11.10
N VAL A 107 -21.21 2.59 -10.22
CA VAL A 107 -20.18 3.64 -10.32
C VAL A 107 -18.89 3.15 -9.67
N MET A 108 -17.83 3.10 -10.47
CA MET A 108 -16.44 2.93 -10.05
C MET A 108 -16.23 3.69 -8.75
N GLU A 109 -15.83 2.98 -7.70
CA GLU A 109 -15.72 3.57 -6.38
C GLU A 109 -14.77 4.78 -6.43
N PRO A 110 -15.06 5.87 -5.70
CA PRO A 110 -14.25 7.10 -5.75
C PRO A 110 -12.74 6.85 -5.56
N SER A 111 -12.36 5.86 -4.75
CA SER A 111 -10.97 5.43 -4.54
C SER A 111 -10.30 4.85 -5.81
N ILE A 112 -11.07 4.14 -6.64
CA ILE A 112 -10.64 3.60 -7.93
C ILE A 112 -10.43 4.73 -8.94
N VAL A 113 -11.37 5.69 -8.98
CA VAL A 113 -11.23 6.90 -9.81
C VAL A 113 -10.00 7.69 -9.40
N GLU A 114 -9.78 7.90 -8.10
CA GLU A 114 -8.61 8.62 -7.59
C GLU A 114 -7.30 7.89 -7.93
N GLY A 115 -7.24 6.56 -7.79
CA GLY A 115 -6.09 5.77 -8.21
C GLY A 115 -5.76 5.94 -9.70
N ARG A 116 -6.79 5.95 -10.56
CA ARG A 116 -6.65 6.16 -12.01
C ARG A 116 -6.17 7.57 -12.34
N THR A 117 -6.81 8.59 -11.79
CA THR A 117 -6.42 9.99 -12.01
C THR A 117 -4.98 10.24 -11.58
N ARG A 118 -4.54 9.64 -10.45
CA ARG A 118 -3.15 9.75 -9.99
C ARG A 118 -2.16 9.09 -10.95
N ALA A 119 -2.48 7.91 -11.48
CA ALA A 119 -1.62 7.24 -12.46
C ALA A 119 -1.54 7.99 -13.80
N GLU A 120 -2.64 8.62 -14.22
CA GLU A 120 -2.67 9.46 -15.43
C GLU A 120 -1.82 10.72 -15.27
N ALA A 121 -1.88 11.39 -14.12
CA ALA A 121 -1.11 12.59 -13.81
C ALA A 121 0.39 12.32 -13.53
N LEU A 122 0.77 11.08 -13.22
CA LEU A 122 2.16 10.69 -12.96
C LEU A 122 3.01 10.79 -14.23
N ASP A 123 4.13 11.50 -14.20
CA ASP A 123 5.11 11.55 -15.28
C ASP A 123 6.45 10.97 -14.78
N PRO A 124 6.71 9.66 -15.00
CA PRO A 124 7.93 8.98 -14.56
C PRO A 124 9.22 9.62 -15.07
N LYS A 125 9.23 10.17 -16.28
CA LYS A 125 10.44 10.79 -16.85
C LYS A 125 10.87 12.03 -16.09
N LYS A 126 9.92 12.76 -15.50
CA LYS A 126 10.23 13.90 -14.62
C LYS A 126 10.69 13.48 -13.23
N LEU A 127 10.66 12.19 -12.88
CA LEU A 127 11.03 11.67 -11.55
C LEU A 127 12.46 11.14 -11.48
N VAL A 128 13.12 11.04 -12.63
CA VAL A 128 14.51 10.56 -12.78
C VAL A 128 15.37 11.74 -13.23
N SER A 129 16.62 11.82 -12.76
CA SER A 129 17.52 12.90 -13.17
C SER A 129 18.13 12.58 -14.54
N PRO A 130 18.41 13.58 -15.41
CA PRO A 130 19.05 13.34 -16.71
C PRO A 130 20.41 12.62 -16.61
N ALA A 131 21.12 12.82 -15.50
CA ALA A 131 22.39 12.15 -15.22
C ALA A 131 22.26 10.63 -14.97
N ASP A 132 21.03 10.14 -14.76
CA ASP A 132 20.76 8.73 -14.52
C ASP A 132 20.57 7.93 -15.84
N ASP A 133 20.48 8.57 -17.02
CA ASP A 133 20.10 7.90 -18.28
C ASP A 133 21.24 7.06 -18.93
N ASP A 134 22.49 7.27 -18.51
CA ASP A 134 23.68 6.84 -19.26
C ASP A 134 24.24 5.45 -18.88
N SER A 135 23.62 4.75 -17.91
CA SER A 135 24.06 3.41 -17.48
C SER A 135 23.18 2.28 -18.02
N ALA A 136 23.82 1.28 -18.62
CA ALA A 136 23.20 0.05 -19.14
C ALA A 136 23.07 -1.08 -18.09
N ASP A 137 23.57 -0.89 -16.86
CA ASP A 137 23.56 -1.93 -15.82
C ASP A 137 22.12 -2.20 -15.29
N PRO A 138 21.67 -3.47 -15.24
CA PRO A 138 20.41 -3.84 -14.57
C PRO A 138 20.28 -3.36 -13.12
N HIS A 139 21.37 -3.29 -12.34
CA HIS A 139 21.34 -2.76 -10.98
C HIS A 139 21.05 -1.26 -10.95
N ASP A 140 21.60 -0.51 -11.90
CA ASP A 140 21.32 0.92 -12.05
C ASP A 140 19.88 1.17 -12.48
N ARG A 141 19.28 0.28 -13.28
CA ARG A 141 17.85 0.34 -13.61
C ARG A 141 16.94 0.09 -12.42
N ALA A 142 17.22 -0.93 -11.61
CA ALA A 142 16.43 -1.21 -10.40
C ALA A 142 16.50 -0.03 -9.43
N GLU A 143 17.68 0.56 -9.27
CA GLU A 143 17.89 1.74 -8.43
C GLU A 143 17.17 2.98 -8.97
N ARG A 144 17.21 3.23 -10.29
CA ARG A 144 16.46 4.33 -10.93
C ARG A 144 14.96 4.21 -10.70
N ARG A 145 14.41 3.00 -10.85
CA ARG A 145 13.00 2.72 -10.59
C ARG A 145 12.63 2.92 -9.12
N SER A 146 13.48 2.45 -8.20
CA SER A 146 13.33 2.70 -6.76
C SER A 146 13.32 4.20 -6.47
N ARG A 147 14.30 4.95 -6.97
CA ARG A 147 14.35 6.41 -6.78
C ARG A 147 13.13 7.12 -7.38
N ALA A 148 12.69 6.74 -8.57
CA ALA A 148 11.49 7.30 -9.20
C ALA A 148 10.23 7.03 -8.37
N TYR A 149 10.10 5.82 -7.82
CA TYR A 149 9.02 5.46 -6.89
C TYR A 149 9.01 6.39 -5.67
N HIS A 150 10.15 6.55 -5.02
CA HIS A 150 10.26 7.37 -3.81
C HIS A 150 10.10 8.87 -4.07
N ALA A 151 10.57 9.36 -5.22
CA ALA A 151 10.31 10.72 -5.68
C ALA A 151 8.81 10.97 -5.92
N ALA A 152 8.09 9.98 -6.47
CA ALA A 152 6.64 10.08 -6.66
C ALA A 152 5.90 10.14 -5.30
N VAL A 153 6.31 9.29 -4.35
CA VAL A 153 5.81 9.33 -2.97
C VAL A 153 6.11 10.69 -2.33
N ALA A 154 7.34 11.20 -2.44
CA ALA A 154 7.76 12.47 -1.86
C ALA A 154 6.93 13.65 -2.37
N ARG A 155 6.67 13.74 -3.68
CA ARG A 155 5.88 14.84 -4.27
C ARG A 155 4.49 14.99 -3.63
N ARG A 156 3.86 13.88 -3.27
CA ARG A 156 2.50 13.84 -2.70
C ARG A 156 2.46 13.48 -1.21
N LEU A 157 3.60 13.45 -0.53
CA LEU A 157 3.68 13.00 0.85
C LEU A 157 2.79 13.86 1.75
N ARG A 158 1.84 13.21 2.44
CA ARG A 158 0.94 13.79 3.44
C ARG A 158 1.22 13.15 4.81
N ARG A 159 0.74 13.78 5.88
CA ARG A 159 0.84 13.22 7.25
C ARG A 159 0.22 11.83 7.36
N GLU A 160 -0.91 11.61 6.68
CA GLU A 160 -1.58 10.30 6.62
C GLU A 160 -0.68 9.23 5.98
N THR A 161 0.00 9.54 4.88
CA THR A 161 0.94 8.62 4.22
C THR A 161 2.11 8.25 5.14
N VAL A 162 2.62 9.22 5.92
CA VAL A 162 3.67 8.97 6.91
C VAL A 162 3.16 8.06 8.02
N ARG A 163 1.93 8.28 8.52
CA ARG A 163 1.32 7.40 9.54
C ARG A 163 1.20 5.96 9.04
N THR A 164 0.68 5.76 7.83
CA THR A 164 0.62 4.42 7.21
C THR A 164 2.01 3.78 7.13
N ALA A 165 3.06 4.55 6.80
CA ALA A 165 4.42 4.05 6.77
C ALA A 165 4.93 3.66 8.17
N ILE A 166 4.67 4.47 9.20
CA ILE A 166 4.99 4.14 10.60
C ILE A 166 4.29 2.83 11.02
N HIS A 167 3.03 2.65 10.67
CA HIS A 167 2.28 1.43 11.00
C HIS A 167 2.84 0.19 10.29
N GLN A 168 3.24 0.32 9.02
CA GLN A 168 3.94 -0.75 8.30
C GLN A 168 5.28 -1.08 8.96
N LEU A 169 6.02 -0.06 9.38
CA LEU A 169 7.31 -0.22 10.05
C LEU A 169 7.15 -1.00 11.36
N TRP A 170 6.21 -0.61 12.22
CA TRP A 170 5.94 -1.34 13.47
C TRP A 170 5.56 -2.78 13.21
N ARG A 171 4.69 -3.05 12.23
CA ARG A 171 4.34 -4.41 11.84
C ARG A 171 5.58 -5.23 11.44
N TRP A 172 6.44 -4.68 10.58
CA TRP A 172 7.64 -5.39 10.14
C TRP A 172 8.62 -5.65 11.28
N SER A 173 8.77 -4.71 12.21
CA SER A 173 9.60 -4.88 13.40
C SER A 173 9.07 -6.00 14.29
N GLU A 174 7.76 -6.07 14.54
CA GLU A 174 7.14 -7.17 15.31
C GLU A 174 7.28 -8.53 14.62
N GLU A 175 7.27 -8.55 13.28
CA GLU A 175 7.42 -9.77 12.49
C GLU A 175 8.88 -10.21 12.28
N GLY A 176 9.85 -9.39 12.67
CA GLY A 176 11.27 -9.62 12.37
C GLY A 176 11.59 -9.53 10.87
N ASN A 177 10.74 -8.87 10.09
CA ASN A 177 10.86 -8.72 8.63
C ASN A 177 11.73 -7.52 8.22
N ILE A 178 12.27 -6.78 9.19
CA ILE A 178 13.19 -5.66 8.99
C ILE A 178 14.32 -5.75 10.01
N ASP A 179 15.54 -5.43 9.59
CA ASP A 179 16.67 -5.29 10.49
C ASP A 179 16.41 -4.16 11.51
N PRO A 180 16.63 -4.38 12.83
CA PRO A 180 16.38 -3.38 13.85
C PRO A 180 17.05 -2.02 13.59
N ARG A 181 18.27 -2.02 13.01
CA ARG A 181 18.98 -0.79 12.69
C ARG A 181 18.24 0.05 11.65
N TYR A 182 17.72 -0.58 10.60
CA TYR A 182 16.93 0.13 9.60
C TYR A 182 15.56 0.52 10.14
N ALA A 183 14.99 -0.27 11.05
CA ALA A 183 13.74 0.09 11.70
C ALA A 183 13.88 1.39 12.51
N GLU A 184 14.91 1.47 13.35
CA GLU A 184 15.22 2.67 14.14
C GLU A 184 15.50 3.88 13.26
N GLU A 185 16.27 3.70 12.17
CA GLU A 185 16.60 4.79 11.25
C GLU A 185 15.35 5.32 10.51
N TRP A 186 14.45 4.43 10.10
CA TRP A 186 13.17 4.82 9.51
C TRP A 186 12.26 5.51 10.52
N GLU A 187 12.16 5.01 11.75
CA GLU A 187 11.32 5.63 12.79
C GLU A 187 11.82 7.05 13.11
N ALA A 188 13.13 7.23 13.24
CA ALA A 188 13.76 8.54 13.44
C ALA A 188 13.57 9.49 12.25
N LEU A 189 13.50 8.98 11.01
CA LEU A 189 13.21 9.77 9.82
C LEU A 189 11.72 10.16 9.75
N LEU A 190 10.82 9.22 10.01
CA LEU A 190 9.37 9.43 9.91
C LEU A 190 8.81 10.34 11.02
N GLY A 191 9.54 10.49 12.13
CA GLY A 191 9.25 11.49 13.17
C GLY A 191 9.59 12.93 12.79
N ARG A 192 10.23 13.17 11.63
CA ARG A 192 10.66 14.52 11.20
C ARG A 192 9.55 15.30 10.46
N PRO A 193 9.70 16.62 10.31
CA PRO A 193 8.82 17.41 9.45
C PRO A 193 8.75 16.88 8.01
N LEU A 194 7.57 16.96 7.39
CA LEU A 194 7.34 16.49 6.01
C LEU A 194 8.39 16.96 4.99
N PRO A 195 8.86 18.23 4.99
CA PRO A 195 9.88 18.67 4.05
C PRO A 195 11.19 17.87 4.14
N GLU A 196 11.59 17.47 5.35
CA GLU A 196 12.80 16.67 5.56
C GLU A 196 12.63 15.24 5.05
N ILE A 197 11.48 14.62 5.33
CA ILE A 197 11.16 13.28 4.82
C ILE A 197 11.18 13.29 3.28
N LYS A 198 10.53 14.28 2.66
CA LYS A 198 10.51 14.43 1.20
C LYS A 198 11.91 14.54 0.61
N ARG A 199 12.79 15.32 1.26
CA ARG A 199 14.17 15.50 0.82
C ARG A 199 14.93 14.17 0.82
N VAL A 200 14.87 13.40 1.91
CA VAL A 200 15.57 12.10 2.02
C VAL A 200 15.02 11.08 1.04
N LEU A 201 13.70 11.01 0.85
CA LEU A 201 13.09 10.07 -0.11
C LEU A 201 13.57 10.29 -1.55
N ALA A 202 13.82 11.54 -1.94
CA ALA A 202 14.28 11.91 -3.28
C ALA A 202 15.81 12.01 -3.40
N GLU A 203 16.55 11.79 -2.31
CA GLU A 203 18.00 12.00 -2.26
C GLU A 203 18.75 10.93 -3.06
N ASP A 204 19.72 11.36 -3.86
CA ASP A 204 20.68 10.48 -4.52
C ASP A 204 21.96 10.33 -3.70
N SER A 205 21.87 9.58 -2.60
CA SER A 205 23.02 9.21 -1.79
C SER A 205 22.99 7.72 -1.47
N GLN A 206 24.16 7.15 -1.17
CA GLN A 206 24.26 5.73 -0.78
C GLN A 206 23.38 5.41 0.43
N ARG A 207 23.35 6.32 1.42
CA ARG A 207 22.47 6.18 2.59
C ARG A 207 20.99 6.12 2.21
N ALA A 208 20.54 7.02 1.33
CA ALA A 208 19.15 7.02 0.88
C ALA A 208 18.82 5.77 0.05
N ARG A 209 19.78 5.28 -0.75
CA ARG A 209 19.69 4.00 -1.48
C ARG A 209 19.51 2.82 -0.52
N ASP A 210 20.35 2.71 0.50
CA ASP A 210 20.27 1.62 1.48
C ASP A 210 18.94 1.65 2.24
N LEU A 211 18.48 2.84 2.66
CA LEU A 211 17.17 3.00 3.28
C LEU A 211 16.04 2.54 2.36
N ARG A 212 16.04 2.93 1.08
CA ARG A 212 14.99 2.56 0.11
C ARG A 212 14.82 1.04 -0.05
N GLN A 213 15.87 0.24 0.17
CA GLN A 213 15.77 -1.23 0.11
C GLN A 213 14.81 -1.81 1.16
N SER A 214 14.60 -1.11 2.27
CA SER A 214 13.72 -1.51 3.38
C SER A 214 12.58 -0.52 3.60
N SER A 215 12.16 0.20 2.56
CA SER A 215 11.27 1.34 2.73
C SER A 215 9.85 0.96 3.20
N PRO A 216 9.34 1.54 4.30
CA PRO A 216 7.97 1.36 4.78
C PRO A 216 6.90 2.06 3.92
N PHE A 217 7.31 2.77 2.87
CA PHE A 217 6.41 3.26 1.83
C PHE A 217 6.05 2.21 0.77
N ALA A 218 6.48 0.94 0.93
CA ALA A 218 6.00 -0.14 0.06
C ALA A 218 4.46 -0.13 0.01
N GLY A 219 3.88 -0.20 -1.19
CA GLY A 219 2.43 -0.09 -1.39
C GLY A 219 1.86 1.33 -1.42
N ALA A 220 2.64 2.38 -1.13
CA ALA A 220 2.15 3.77 -1.14
C ALA A 220 1.75 4.26 -2.54
N LEU A 221 2.30 3.69 -3.61
CA LEU A 221 1.82 3.85 -4.99
C LEU A 221 0.88 2.71 -5.39
N SER A 222 -0.18 3.05 -6.13
CA SER A 222 -1.11 2.07 -6.70
C SER A 222 -0.39 1.16 -7.69
N GLU A 223 -0.96 -0.01 -7.97
CA GLU A 223 -0.38 -0.95 -8.94
C GLU A 223 -0.21 -0.33 -10.33
N ARG A 224 -1.15 0.53 -10.74
CA ARG A 224 -1.08 1.24 -12.01
C ARG A 224 0.05 2.28 -12.04
N GLU A 225 0.25 3.02 -10.95
CA GLU A 225 1.37 3.96 -10.80
C GLU A 225 2.72 3.22 -10.85
N ARG A 226 2.82 2.08 -10.16
CA ARG A 226 4.03 1.24 -10.16
C ARG A 226 4.37 0.73 -11.56
N ARG A 227 3.39 0.16 -12.27
CA ARG A 227 3.58 -0.32 -13.65
C ARG A 227 4.08 0.79 -14.57
N LYS A 228 3.49 1.98 -14.49
CA LYS A 228 3.94 3.13 -15.27
C LYS A 228 5.42 3.47 -15.04
N ILE A 229 5.87 3.44 -13.78
CA ILE A 229 7.29 3.63 -13.46
C ILE A 229 8.16 2.51 -14.03
N LEU A 230 7.75 1.25 -13.90
CA LEU A 230 8.49 0.11 -14.44
C LEU A 230 8.62 0.16 -15.97
N ASP A 231 7.57 0.57 -16.66
CA ASP A 231 7.51 0.60 -18.12
C ASP A 231 8.30 1.79 -18.70
N GLU A 232 8.24 2.95 -18.06
CA GLU A 232 8.83 4.19 -18.57
C GLU A 232 10.25 4.49 -18.06
N VAL A 233 10.65 3.96 -16.90
CA VAL A 233 12.01 4.09 -16.34
C VAL A 233 12.83 2.87 -16.71
N ARG A 234 13.81 3.07 -17.60
CA ARG A 234 14.70 2.04 -18.13
C ARG A 234 16.03 1.99 -17.39
#